data_AF-A0A699X7J9-F1
#
_entry.id   AF-A0A699X7J9-F1
#
_cell.length_a   1.000
_cell.length_b   1.000
_cell.length_c   1.000
_cell.angle_alpha   90.00
_cell.angle_beta   90.00
_cell.angle_gamma   90.00
#
_symmetry.space_group_name_H-M   'P 1'
#
loop_
_entity.id
_entity.type
_entity.pdbx_description
1 polymer ?
#
loop_
_entity_poly.entity_id
_entity_poly.type
_entity_poly.pdbx_seq_one_letter_code
_entity_poly.pdbx_strand_id
1 'polypeptide(L)'
;GIDTGHHGRDVMAEGFPDRMKDDRRSAVDALYEANRLGQKNGKGFYVYETDKKGKPKKVVDASVLEVLKPIVYEQRDVTDEDIINWMMIPLCLETVRCLED
;
A
#
# COMPACT_ATOMS: atom_id res chain seq x y z
N GLY A 1 -0.13 -9.87 1.20
CA GLY A 1 -1.20 -9.47 2.16
C GLY A 1 -0.84 -8.11 2.71
N ILE A 2 -1.82 -7.40 3.26
CA ILE A 2 -1.55 -6.10 3.92
C ILE A 2 -0.68 -6.31 5.17
N ASP A 3 -0.91 -7.39 5.91
CA ASP A 3 -0.06 -7.83 7.02
C ASP A 3 1.38 -8.14 6.59
N THR A 4 1.56 -8.83 5.46
CA THR A 4 2.88 -9.12 4.91
C THR A 4 3.61 -7.84 4.53
N GLY A 5 2.90 -6.89 3.91
CA GLY A 5 3.45 -5.58 3.55
C GLY A 5 3.76 -4.72 4.78
N HIS A 6 2.91 -4.74 5.81
CA HIS A 6 3.15 -4.06 7.08
C HIS A 6 4.43 -4.54 7.73
N HIS A 7 4.60 -5.87 7.87
CA HIS A 7 5.83 -6.43 8.42
C HIS A 7 7.06 -6.15 7.54
N GLY A 8 6.93 -6.32 6.22
CA GLY A 8 8.02 -6.05 5.28
C GLY A 8 8.51 -4.61 5.34
N ARG A 9 7.60 -3.63 5.51
CA ARG A 9 7.96 -2.22 5.71
C ARG A 9 8.82 -2.04 6.95
N ASP A 10 8.44 -2.64 8.09
CA ASP A 10 9.17 -2.47 9.34
C ASP A 10 10.60 -3.03 9.22
N VAL A 11 10.77 -4.19 8.56
CA VAL A 11 12.09 -4.77 8.25
C VAL A 11 12.93 -3.83 7.38
N MET A 12 12.35 -3.25 6.32
CA MET A 12 13.07 -2.31 5.45
C MET A 12 13.44 -1.01 6.17
N ALA A 13 12.56 -0.50 7.05
CA ALA A 13 12.81 0.69 7.85
C ALA A 13 13.94 0.50 8.87
N GLU A 14 14.11 -0.71 9.41
CA GLU A 14 15.26 -1.07 10.25
C GLU A 14 16.57 -1.17 9.45
N GLY A 15 16.50 -1.69 8.21
CA GLY A 15 17.67 -1.84 7.34
C GLY A 15 18.19 -0.51 6.77
N PHE A 16 17.29 0.39 6.36
CA PHE A 16 17.62 1.66 5.71
C PHE A 16 16.88 2.84 6.35
N PRO A 17 17.13 3.14 7.64
CA PRO A 17 16.36 4.12 8.41
C PRO A 17 16.49 5.55 7.89
N ASP A 18 17.56 5.85 7.14
CA ASP A 18 17.83 7.16 6.53
C ASP A 18 16.81 7.55 5.46
N ARG A 19 16.20 6.58 4.77
CA ARG A 19 15.34 6.84 3.60
C ARG A 19 14.08 5.98 3.50
N MET A 20 13.97 4.89 4.27
CA MET A 20 12.80 4.00 4.27
C MET A 20 11.94 4.08 5.54
N LYS A 21 12.38 4.84 6.55
CA LYS A 21 11.61 5.05 7.78
C LYS A 21 10.73 6.30 7.67
N ASP A 22 9.44 6.09 7.41
CA ASP A 22 8.41 7.15 7.49
C ASP A 22 7.83 7.21 8.92
N ASP A 23 7.50 8.41 9.40
CA ASP A 23 6.99 8.68 10.74
C ASP A 23 5.47 8.89 10.80
N ARG A 24 4.79 8.87 9.65
CA ARG A 24 3.33 9.03 9.54
C ARG A 24 2.64 7.72 9.24
N ARG A 25 1.39 7.64 9.70
CA ARG A 25 0.50 6.51 9.40
C ARG A 25 0.12 6.54 7.91
N SER A 26 0.15 5.37 7.29
CA SER A 26 -0.11 5.14 5.87
C SER A 26 -1.35 4.28 5.64
N ALA A 27 -1.72 4.06 4.38
CA ALA A 27 -2.80 3.14 4.00
C ALA A 27 -2.56 1.71 4.48
N VAL A 28 -1.30 1.28 4.56
CA VAL A 28 -0.94 -0.06 5.04
C VAL A 28 -1.33 -0.21 6.51
N ASP A 29 -1.05 0.80 7.34
CA ASP A 29 -1.42 0.81 8.76
C ASP A 29 -2.93 0.80 8.94
N ALA A 30 -3.63 1.73 8.29
CA ALA A 30 -5.08 1.88 8.40
C ALA A 30 -5.83 0.59 8.01
N LEU A 31 -5.40 -0.06 6.92
CA LEU A 31 -5.99 -1.33 6.48
C LEU A 31 -5.62 -2.50 7.40
N TYR A 32 -4.39 -2.55 7.89
CA TYR A 32 -3.95 -3.59 8.82
C TYR A 32 -4.76 -3.54 10.13
N GLU A 33 -4.84 -2.36 10.74
CA GLU A 33 -5.59 -2.10 11.97
C GLU A 33 -7.10 -2.38 11.81
N ALA A 34 -7.67 -2.09 10.63
CA ALA A 34 -9.06 -2.40 10.31
C ALA A 34 -9.32 -3.87 9.94
N ASN A 35 -8.35 -4.77 10.14
CA ASN A 35 -8.40 -6.18 9.77
C ASN A 35 -8.74 -6.40 8.28
N ARG A 36 -8.31 -5.49 7.40
CA ARG A 36 -8.40 -5.61 5.94
C ARG A 36 -7.08 -6.16 5.40
N LEU A 37 -6.86 -7.46 5.56
CA LEU A 37 -5.57 -8.10 5.30
C LEU A 37 -5.32 -8.47 3.82
N GLY A 38 -6.25 -8.13 2.94
CA GLY A 38 -6.20 -8.37 1.50
C GLY A 38 -6.95 -9.63 1.09
N GLN A 39 -6.51 -10.23 -0.02
CA GLN A 39 -7.18 -11.38 -0.63
C GLN A 39 -7.32 -12.58 0.33
N LYS A 40 -6.38 -12.76 1.26
CA LYS A 40 -6.38 -13.91 2.19
C LYS A 40 -7.56 -13.93 3.16
N ASN A 41 -8.14 -12.77 3.50
CA ASN A 41 -9.31 -12.67 4.37
C ASN A 41 -10.50 -11.97 3.66
N GLY A 42 -10.42 -11.87 2.33
CA GLY A 42 -11.49 -11.34 1.49
C GLY A 42 -11.62 -9.82 1.47
N LYS A 43 -10.82 -9.06 2.23
CA LYS A 43 -10.95 -7.60 2.34
C LYS A 43 -9.60 -6.90 2.43
N GLY A 44 -9.33 -5.96 1.53
CA GLY A 44 -8.16 -5.08 1.51
C GLY A 44 -8.57 -3.69 0.98
N PHE A 45 -7.77 -3.14 0.07
CA PHE A 45 -8.19 -2.03 -0.81
C PHE A 45 -9.46 -2.37 -1.63
N TYR A 46 -9.64 -3.67 -1.93
CA TYR A 46 -10.82 -4.22 -2.58
C TYR A 46 -11.45 -5.27 -1.68
N VAL A 47 -12.71 -5.61 -1.95
CA VAL A 47 -13.30 -6.88 -1.49
C VAL A 47 -13.04 -7.94 -2.55
N TYR A 48 -12.81 -9.17 -2.10
CA TYR A 48 -12.52 -10.31 -2.97
C TYR A 48 -13.68 -11.29 -2.85
N GLU A 49 -14.57 -11.28 -3.85
CA GLU A 49 -15.71 -12.18 -3.93
C GLU A 49 -15.37 -13.40 -4.78
N THR A 50 -16.00 -14.54 -4.53
CA THR A 50 -15.82 -15.74 -5.34
C THR A 50 -16.59 -15.60 -6.65
N ASP A 51 -15.92 -15.69 -7.79
CA ASP A 51 -16.57 -15.73 -9.10
C ASP A 51 -17.24 -17.09 -9.36
N LYS A 52 -17.99 -17.19 -10.48
CA LYS A 52 -18.67 -18.44 -10.88
C LYS A 52 -17.72 -19.62 -11.12
N LYS A 53 -16.41 -19.38 -11.24
CA LYS A 53 -15.35 -20.38 -11.46
C LYS A 53 -14.54 -20.65 -10.19
N GLY A 54 -14.96 -20.13 -9.03
CA GLY A 54 -14.26 -20.32 -7.76
C GLY A 54 -13.04 -19.41 -7.57
N LYS A 55 -12.80 -18.44 -8.46
CA LYS A 55 -11.65 -17.54 -8.39
C LYS A 55 -12.02 -16.23 -7.69
N PRO A 56 -11.13 -15.67 -6.86
CA PRO A 56 -11.36 -14.38 -6.22
C PRO A 56 -11.37 -13.25 -7.26
N LYS A 57 -12.45 -12.47 -7.28
CA LYS A 57 -12.68 -11.29 -8.11
C LYS A 57 -12.59 -10.04 -7.25
N LYS A 58 -11.81 -9.06 -7.68
CA LYS A 58 -11.73 -7.74 -7.05
C LYS A 58 -13.02 -6.96 -7.29
N VAL A 59 -13.63 -6.47 -6.23
CA VAL A 59 -14.82 -5.61 -6.24
C VAL A 59 -14.51 -4.36 -5.43
N VAL A 60 -14.90 -3.21 -5.98
CA VAL A 60 -14.77 -1.91 -5.30
C VAL A 60 -15.73 -1.89 -4.11
N ASP A 61 -15.22 -1.45 -2.96
CA ASP A 61 -15.96 -1.40 -1.71
C ASP A 61 -15.88 0.02 -1.14
N ALA A 62 -17.01 0.74 -1.15
CA ALA A 62 -17.07 2.12 -0.69
C ALA A 62 -16.70 2.26 0.79
N SER A 63 -16.85 1.22 1.61
CA SER A 63 -16.50 1.28 3.03
C SER A 63 -14.99 1.38 3.28
N VAL A 64 -14.15 1.13 2.27
CA VAL A 64 -12.70 1.36 2.37
C VAL A 64 -12.37 2.85 2.50
N LEU A 65 -13.22 3.75 1.99
CA LEU A 65 -12.98 5.19 2.04
C LEU A 65 -12.99 5.71 3.48
N GLU A 66 -13.87 5.20 4.35
CA GLU A 66 -13.89 5.57 5.77
C GLU A 66 -12.64 5.08 6.51
N VAL A 67 -12.09 3.94 6.10
CA VAL A 67 -10.82 3.41 6.65
C VAL A 67 -9.63 4.28 6.21
N LEU A 68 -9.64 4.77 4.98
CA LEU A 68 -8.56 5.60 4.42
C LEU A 68 -8.69 7.07 4.78
N LYS A 69 -9.86 7.56 5.20
CA LYS A 69 -10.06 8.98 5.53
C LYS A 69 -9.01 9.57 6.51
N PRO A 70 -8.57 8.86 7.57
CA PRO A 70 -7.57 9.38 8.51
C PRO A 70 -6.16 9.54 7.92
N ILE A 71 -5.85 8.92 6.78
CA ILE A 71 -4.52 8.99 6.14
C ILE A 71 -4.47 10.03 5.00
N VAL A 72 -5.60 10.67 4.68
CA VAL A 72 -5.66 11.72 3.67
C VAL A 72 -5.24 13.03 4.34
N TYR A 73 -3.94 13.33 4.27
CA TYR A 73 -3.37 14.54 4.88
C TYR A 73 -3.56 15.80 4.03
N GLU A 74 -3.71 15.65 2.72
CA GLU A 74 -3.97 16.74 1.79
C GLU A 74 -4.89 16.27 0.65
N GLN A 75 -5.68 17.19 0.10
CA GLN A 75 -6.36 16.99 -1.18
C GLN A 75 -5.55 17.68 -2.25
N ARG A 76 -4.62 16.92 -2.85
CA ARG A 76 -3.71 17.40 -3.87
C ARG A 76 -4.14 16.87 -5.23
N ASP A 77 -4.30 17.78 -6.18
CA ASP A 77 -4.46 17.41 -7.59
C ASP A 77 -3.13 16.89 -8.13
N VAL A 78 -3.18 15.74 -8.80
CA VAL A 78 -2.04 15.08 -9.43
C VAL A 78 -2.44 14.58 -10.81
N THR A 79 -1.51 14.65 -11.76
CA THR A 79 -1.73 14.11 -13.11
C THR A 79 -1.35 12.63 -13.17
N ASP A 80 -1.77 11.93 -14.23
CA ASP A 80 -1.34 10.55 -14.48
C ASP A 80 0.19 10.44 -14.62
N GLU A 81 0.84 11.47 -15.17
CA GLU A 81 2.30 11.56 -15.28
C GLU A 81 2.96 11.71 -13.90
N ASP A 82 2.38 12.52 -13.01
CA ASP A 82 2.84 12.62 -11.62
C ASP A 82 2.73 11.27 -10.90
N ILE A 83 1.62 10.55 -11.08
CA ILE A 83 1.44 9.21 -10.49
C ILE A 83 2.54 8.25 -10.98
N ILE A 84 2.87 8.26 -12.27
CA ILE A 84 3.98 7.47 -12.80
C ILE A 84 5.29 7.87 -12.12
N ASN A 85 5.59 9.16 -12.04
CA ASN A 85 6.83 9.65 -11.44
C ASN A 85 6.95 9.30 -9.95
N TRP A 86 5.86 9.44 -9.18
CA TRP A 86 5.81 9.10 -7.75
C TRP A 86 6.09 7.61 -7.49
N MET A 87 5.66 6.74 -8.41
CA MET A 87 5.87 5.30 -8.28
C MET A 87 7.24 4.87 -8.82
N MET A 88 7.66 5.42 -9.97
CA MET A 88 8.82 4.93 -10.70
C MET A 88 10.13 5.51 -10.20
N ILE A 89 10.17 6.81 -9.81
CA ILE A 89 11.41 7.44 -9.36
C ILE A 89 11.98 6.73 -8.12
N PRO A 90 11.21 6.45 -7.04
CA PRO A 90 11.75 5.74 -5.88
C PRO A 90 12.25 4.33 -6.23
N LEU A 91 11.53 3.60 -7.07
CA LEU A 91 11.92 2.25 -7.50
C LEU A 91 13.23 2.27 -8.29
N CYS A 92 13.36 3.17 -9.27
CA CYS A 92 14.56 3.30 -10.08
C CYS A 92 15.76 3.74 -9.23
N LEU A 93 15.59 4.74 -8.36
CA LEU A 93 16.68 5.19 -7.48
C LEU A 93 17.14 4.10 -6.52
N GLU A 94 16.23 3.30 -5.97
CA GLU A 94 16.65 2.17 -5.13
C GLU A 94 17.34 1.07 -5.94
N THR A 95 16.98 0.90 -7.22
CA THR A 95 17.70 -0.02 -8.13
C THR A 95 19.12 0.46 -8.41
N VAL A 96 19.33 1.77 -8.57
CA VAL A 96 20.67 2.35 -8.73
C VAL A 96 21.49 2.16 -7.46
N ARG A 97 20.92 2.37 -6.27
CA ARG A 97 21.63 2.11 -5.00
C ARG A 97 22.07 0.66 -4.88
N CYS A 98 21.20 -0.30 -5.20
CA CYS A 98 21.56 -1.73 -5.24
C CYS A 98 22.63 -2.09 -6.28
N LEU A 99 22.89 -1.22 -7.27
CA LEU A 99 23.98 -1.40 -8.23
C LEU A 99 25.30 -0.81 -7.71
N GLU A 100 25.21 0.24 -6.90
CA GLU A 100 26.37 0.93 -6.31
C GLU A 100 26.92 0.20 -5.07
N ASP A 101 26.05 -0.48 -4.31
CA ASP A 101 26.38 -1.32 -3.16
C ASP A 101 26.89 -2.73 -3.56
#